data_AF-A0A1F8KY17-F1
#
_entry.id   AF-A0A1F8KY17-F1
#
_cell.length_a   1.000
_cell.length_b   1.000
_cell.length_c   1.000
_cell.angle_alpha   90.00
_cell.angle_beta   90.00
_cell.angle_gamma   90.00
#
_symmetry.space_group_name_H-M   'P 1'
#
loop_
_entity.id
_entity.type
_entity.pdbx_description
1 polymer ?
#
loop_
_entity_poly.entity_id
_entity_poly.type
_entity_poly.pdbx_seq_one_letter_code
_entity_poly.pdbx_strand_id
1 'polypeptide(L)'
;MTPVDAPNFLGDEFNPAGKYPIWLNIGGGGPIPWQQLGSVTFPSSPYEGRTLKQLWVIADEIQGKVRITGKQLDGKGKVLFPNDSSVEWINDTTAHYKEKPKAALIIDTATQDHRIVSPKPEGYTFFGSSFIFPHPGCYQFTATIDDYTVGIVEEIKDE
;
A
#
# COMPACT_ATOMS: atom_id res chain seq x y z
N MET A 1 17.42 4.19 19.47
CA MET A 1 16.65 2.96 19.28
C MET A 1 17.21 2.23 18.08
N THR A 2 17.62 0.98 18.25
CA THR A 2 18.05 0.10 17.16
C THR A 2 16.84 -0.21 16.28
N PRO A 3 16.93 -0.15 14.94
CA PRO A 3 15.83 -0.57 14.08
C PRO A 3 15.49 -2.03 14.40
N VAL A 4 14.25 -2.29 14.82
CA VAL A 4 13.77 -3.67 14.95
C VAL A 4 13.28 -4.07 13.57
N ASP A 5 13.93 -5.10 13.01
CA ASP A 5 13.52 -5.72 11.75
C ASP A 5 12.07 -6.22 11.86
N ALA A 6 11.44 -6.39 10.71
CA ALA A 6 10.06 -6.86 10.69
C ALA A 6 9.92 -8.22 11.39
N PRO A 7 8.79 -8.47 12.05
CA PRO A 7 8.57 -9.78 12.66
C PRO A 7 8.41 -10.87 11.58
N ASN A 8 9.15 -11.98 11.72
CA ASN A 8 9.15 -13.12 10.79
C ASN A 8 7.86 -13.99 10.82
N PHE A 9 6.74 -13.51 11.38
CA PHE A 9 5.58 -14.38 11.66
C PHE A 9 4.69 -14.68 10.44
N LEU A 10 4.86 -14.00 9.30
CA LEU A 10 4.04 -14.24 8.09
C LEU A 10 4.63 -15.29 7.15
N GLY A 11 5.68 -16.01 7.58
CA GLY A 11 6.32 -17.07 6.81
C GLY A 11 7.22 -16.57 5.68
N ASP A 12 7.78 -17.52 4.91
CA ASP A 12 8.78 -17.26 3.87
C ASP A 12 8.27 -16.43 2.68
N GLU A 13 6.95 -16.27 2.54
CA GLU A 13 6.31 -15.48 1.47
C GLU A 13 6.14 -13.99 1.83
N PHE A 14 6.39 -13.62 3.09
CA PHE A 14 6.37 -12.24 3.52
C PHE A 14 7.76 -11.64 3.35
N ASN A 15 7.87 -10.62 2.51
CA ASN A 15 9.09 -9.88 2.28
C ASN A 15 8.90 -8.45 2.79
N PRO A 16 8.99 -8.23 4.11
CA PRO A 16 8.73 -6.94 4.69
C PRO A 16 9.85 -5.95 4.38
N ALA A 17 9.45 -4.73 4.09
CA ALA A 17 10.32 -3.57 4.12
C ALA A 17 9.81 -2.53 5.11
N GLY A 18 10.73 -1.69 5.59
CA GLY A 18 10.46 -0.74 6.65
C GLY A 18 11.15 -1.12 7.94
N LYS A 19 10.67 -0.56 9.05
CA LYS A 19 11.25 -0.73 10.38
C LYS A 19 10.19 -0.39 11.41
N TYR A 20 10.39 -0.82 12.64
CA TYR A 20 9.50 -0.46 13.74
C TYR A 20 9.13 1.05 13.73
N PRO A 21 7.84 1.41 13.88
CA PRO A 21 6.69 0.53 14.14
C PRO A 21 5.89 0.13 12.88
N ILE A 22 6.37 0.42 11.67
CA ILE A 22 5.59 0.26 10.42
C ILE A 22 6.40 -0.51 9.38
N TRP A 23 5.77 -1.55 8.85
CA TRP A 23 6.29 -2.36 7.75
C TRP A 23 5.28 -2.47 6.62
N LEU A 24 5.80 -2.71 5.42
CA LEU A 24 5.05 -2.98 4.21
C LEU A 24 5.50 -4.33 3.68
N ASN A 25 4.58 -5.25 3.41
CA ASN A 25 4.92 -6.42 2.63
C ASN A 25 5.25 -5.99 1.20
N ILE A 26 6.43 -6.31 0.70
CA ILE A 26 6.85 -6.09 -0.69
C ILE A 26 6.99 -7.48 -1.34
N GLY A 27 5.86 -8.10 -1.71
CA GLY A 27 5.90 -9.39 -2.43
C GLY A 27 4.70 -10.32 -2.24
N GLY A 28 3.92 -10.17 -1.17
CA GLY A 28 2.78 -11.07 -0.87
C GLY A 28 1.44 -10.62 -1.46
N GLY A 29 1.46 -10.32 -2.74
CA GLY A 29 0.30 -9.99 -3.55
C GLY A 29 0.83 -9.87 -4.96
N GLY A 30 1.01 -11.01 -5.63
CA GLY A 30 1.42 -11.04 -7.03
C GLY A 30 0.61 -10.01 -7.82
N PRO A 31 1.16 -9.46 -8.92
CA PRO A 31 0.41 -8.52 -9.73
C PRO A 31 -0.96 -9.14 -9.97
N ILE A 32 -2.04 -8.53 -9.46
CA ILE A 32 -3.25 -8.51 -10.27
C ILE A 32 -2.74 -7.74 -11.47
N PRO A 33 -2.53 -8.38 -12.64
CA PRO A 33 -1.98 -7.65 -13.76
C PRO A 33 -3.07 -6.66 -14.13
N TRP A 34 -3.00 -5.46 -13.57
CA TRP A 34 -3.94 -4.39 -13.92
C TRP A 34 -3.71 -3.95 -15.36
N GLN A 35 -2.66 -4.44 -16.03
CA GLN A 35 -2.52 -4.44 -17.48
C GLN A 35 -3.60 -5.28 -18.19
N GLN A 36 -4.18 -6.28 -17.51
CA GLN A 36 -5.40 -6.95 -17.93
C GLN A 36 -6.64 -6.16 -17.50
N LEU A 37 -6.55 -5.25 -16.53
CA LEU A 37 -7.60 -4.29 -16.25
C LEU A 37 -7.55 -3.17 -17.30
N GLY A 38 -8.28 -3.35 -18.40
CA GLY A 38 -8.53 -2.33 -19.41
C GLY A 38 -8.84 -0.96 -18.81
N SER A 39 -8.58 0.10 -19.61
CA SER A 39 -8.62 1.52 -19.26
C SER A 39 -9.32 1.88 -17.93
N VAL A 40 -8.54 2.06 -16.87
CA VAL A 40 -9.01 2.66 -15.62
C VAL A 40 -9.24 4.14 -15.89
N THR A 41 -10.48 4.47 -16.22
CA THR A 41 -10.82 5.86 -16.52
C THR A 41 -11.28 6.51 -15.24
N PHE A 42 -10.65 7.60 -14.84
CA PHE A 42 -11.17 8.44 -13.76
C PHE A 42 -11.89 9.63 -14.40
N PRO A 43 -13.04 10.10 -13.87
CA PRO A 43 -13.82 11.18 -14.49
C PRO A 43 -13.07 12.53 -14.59
N SER A 44 -11.86 12.64 -14.03
CA SER A 44 -11.02 13.85 -14.01
C SER A 44 -9.50 13.56 -14.00
N SER A 45 -9.09 12.32 -14.30
CA SER A 45 -7.74 11.74 -14.25
C SER A 45 -7.05 11.21 -15.51
N PRO A 46 -5.87 11.69 -15.95
CA PRO A 46 -5.05 10.92 -16.89
C PRO A 46 -4.19 9.86 -16.17
N TYR A 47 -4.67 9.26 -15.08
CA TYR A 47 -3.85 8.36 -14.25
C TYR A 47 -3.89 6.92 -14.80
N GLU A 48 -3.21 6.70 -15.91
CA GLU A 48 -2.77 5.35 -16.30
C GLU A 48 -1.64 4.90 -15.34
N GLY A 49 -1.58 3.61 -14.99
CA GLY A 49 -0.55 3.11 -14.09
C GLY A 49 -0.72 1.65 -13.66
N ARG A 50 0.32 1.10 -13.03
CA ARG A 50 0.29 -0.24 -12.44
C ARG A 50 -0.35 -0.17 -11.06
N THR A 51 -1.28 -1.07 -10.76
CA THR A 51 -1.86 -1.18 -9.41
C THR A 51 -1.34 -2.43 -8.71
N LEU A 52 -0.92 -2.29 -7.46
CA LEU A 52 -0.54 -3.42 -6.59
C LEU A 52 -1.40 -3.42 -5.34
N LYS A 53 -1.74 -4.60 -4.83
CA LYS A 53 -2.29 -4.76 -3.48
C LYS A 53 -1.13 -5.04 -2.54
N GLN A 54 -1.03 -4.25 -1.49
CA GLN A 54 0.01 -4.40 -0.49
C GLN A 54 -0.58 -4.50 0.91
N LEU A 55 0.18 -5.09 1.82
CA LEU A 55 -0.19 -5.29 3.22
C LEU A 55 0.70 -4.44 4.11
N TRP A 56 0.09 -3.51 4.84
CA TRP A 56 0.74 -2.78 5.92
C TRP A 56 0.65 -3.57 7.22
N VAL A 57 1.74 -3.55 7.98
CA VAL A 57 1.84 -4.11 9.32
C VAL A 57 2.30 -3.01 10.25
N ILE A 58 1.56 -2.79 11.35
CA ILE A 58 1.80 -1.69 12.29
C ILE A 58 1.80 -2.27 13.70
N ALA A 59 2.76 -1.91 14.55
CA ALA A 59 2.77 -2.36 15.95
C ALA A 59 1.61 -1.75 16.75
N ASP A 60 0.84 -2.57 17.48
CA ASP A 60 -0.36 -2.14 18.23
C ASP A 60 -0.04 -1.21 19.41
N GLU A 61 1.20 -1.21 19.90
CA GLU A 61 1.60 -0.30 20.98
C GLU A 61 1.65 1.17 20.54
N ILE A 62 1.69 1.42 19.23
CA ILE A 62 1.65 2.76 18.64
C ILE A 62 0.27 2.96 17.98
N GLN A 63 -0.63 3.61 18.71
CA GLN A 63 -2.00 3.85 18.28
C GLN A 63 -2.17 5.26 17.70
N GLY A 64 -2.86 5.38 16.56
CA GLY A 64 -3.16 6.66 15.98
C GLY A 64 -3.50 6.59 14.49
N LYS A 65 -3.30 7.72 13.81
CA LYS A 65 -3.50 7.83 12.37
C LYS A 65 -2.17 7.73 11.66
N VAL A 66 -1.93 6.59 11.00
CA VAL A 66 -0.78 6.46 10.10
C VAL A 66 -1.11 7.23 8.82
N ARG A 67 -0.27 8.20 8.48
CA ARG A 67 -0.30 8.86 7.17
C ARG A 67 0.76 8.26 6.27
N ILE A 68 0.35 7.77 5.12
CA ILE A 68 1.25 7.21 4.09
C ILE A 68 1.19 8.10 2.85
N THR A 69 2.36 8.40 2.30
CA THR A 69 2.53 9.06 1.00
C THR A 69 3.58 8.32 0.21
N GLY A 70 3.57 8.45 -1.12
CA GLY A 70 4.60 7.86 -1.96
C GLY A 70 5.03 8.79 -3.09
N LYS A 71 6.32 8.81 -3.39
CA LYS A 71 6.92 9.57 -4.48
C LYS A 71 7.90 8.70 -5.25
N GLN A 72 8.01 8.95 -6.54
CA GLN A 72 9.07 8.39 -7.36
C GLN A 72 10.40 9.06 -6.98
N LEU A 73 11.46 8.28 -6.83
CA LEU A 73 12.81 8.74 -6.51
C LEU A 73 13.59 9.15 -7.75
N ASP A 74 13.39 8.43 -8.86
CA ASP A 74 14.05 8.63 -10.15
C ASP A 74 13.21 9.46 -11.13
N GLY A 75 12.14 10.11 -10.65
CA GLY A 75 11.19 10.81 -11.50
C GLY A 75 10.28 11.78 -10.75
N LYS A 76 9.14 12.12 -11.36
CA LYS A 76 8.13 13.03 -10.81
C LYS A 76 6.83 12.34 -10.42
N GLY A 77 6.75 11.01 -10.56
CA GLY A 77 5.58 10.22 -10.21
C GLY A 77 5.24 10.32 -8.73
N LYS A 78 3.94 10.18 -8.42
CA LYS A 78 3.45 10.03 -7.05
C LYS A 78 2.68 8.73 -6.96
N VAL A 79 2.81 8.02 -5.84
CA VAL A 79 1.94 6.90 -5.56
C VAL A 79 0.55 7.46 -5.25
N LEU A 80 -0.46 6.84 -5.86
CA LEU A 80 -1.85 7.17 -5.66
C LEU A 80 -2.54 6.07 -4.88
N PHE A 81 -3.45 6.45 -4.00
CA PHE A 81 -4.18 5.58 -3.10
C PHE A 81 -5.67 5.64 -3.46
N PRO A 82 -6.18 4.70 -4.28
CA PRO A 82 -7.59 4.63 -4.60
C PRO A 82 -8.40 4.24 -3.37
N ASN A 83 -9.68 4.61 -3.37
CA ASN A 83 -10.64 4.08 -2.39
C ASN A 83 -11.18 2.76 -2.95
N ASP A 84 -10.76 1.63 -2.36
CA ASP A 84 -11.15 0.29 -2.82
C ASP A 84 -12.66 0.03 -2.70
N SER A 85 -13.37 0.75 -1.82
CA SER A 85 -14.84 0.70 -1.72
C SER A 85 -15.55 1.49 -2.82
N SER A 86 -14.82 2.30 -3.58
CA SER A 86 -15.35 3.13 -4.68
C SER A 86 -15.16 2.50 -6.07
N VAL A 87 -14.71 1.25 -6.13
CA VAL A 87 -14.49 0.53 -7.38
C VAL A 87 -15.81 -0.02 -7.93
N GLU A 88 -16.07 0.25 -9.20
CA GLU A 88 -17.12 -0.38 -9.99
C GLU A 88 -16.47 -1.25 -11.06
N TRP A 89 -16.68 -2.57 -10.96
CA TRP A 89 -16.19 -3.51 -11.95
C TRP A 89 -17.14 -3.53 -13.15
N ILE A 90 -16.61 -3.21 -14.32
CA ILE A 90 -17.33 -3.26 -15.59
C ILE A 90 -17.30 -4.68 -16.14
N ASN A 91 -16.18 -5.38 -15.96
CA ASN A 91 -16.00 -6.81 -16.25
C ASN A 91 -14.78 -7.34 -15.46
N ASP A 92 -14.40 -8.60 -15.66
CA ASP A 92 -13.27 -9.27 -14.98
C ASP A 92 -11.93 -8.53 -15.15
N THR A 93 -11.85 -7.71 -16.18
CA THR A 93 -10.67 -7.07 -16.71
C THR A 93 -10.92 -5.58 -16.92
N THR A 94 -11.90 -4.92 -16.27
CA THR A 94 -12.09 -3.47 -16.41
C THR A 94 -12.80 -2.95 -15.17
N ALA A 95 -12.25 -1.89 -14.58
CA ALA A 95 -12.85 -1.25 -13.40
C ALA A 95 -12.75 0.27 -13.49
N HIS A 96 -13.73 0.93 -12.86
CA HIS A 96 -13.81 2.37 -12.74
C HIS A 96 -13.84 2.75 -11.26
N TYR A 97 -12.89 3.57 -10.82
CA TYR A 97 -12.98 4.22 -9.52
C TYR A 97 -13.86 5.46 -9.61
N LYS A 98 -14.98 5.45 -8.87
CA LYS A 98 -15.92 6.59 -8.81
C LYS A 98 -15.28 7.81 -8.17
N GLU A 99 -14.31 7.59 -7.29
CA GLU A 99 -13.59 8.64 -6.60
C GLU A 99 -12.18 8.83 -7.16
N LYS A 100 -11.73 10.08 -7.17
CA LYS A 100 -10.35 10.41 -7.52
C LYS A 100 -9.40 9.80 -6.46
N PRO A 101 -8.36 9.05 -6.89
CA PRO A 101 -7.34 8.55 -5.97
C PRO A 101 -6.67 9.68 -5.20
N LYS A 102 -6.35 9.40 -3.93
CA LYS A 102 -5.69 10.36 -3.05
C LYS A 102 -4.18 10.24 -3.20
N ALA A 103 -3.44 11.32 -2.96
CA ALA A 103 -1.98 11.29 -2.88
C ALA A 103 -1.46 10.87 -1.49
N ALA A 104 -2.38 10.56 -0.57
CA ALA A 104 -2.07 10.05 0.76
C ALA A 104 -3.14 9.05 1.20
N LEU A 105 -2.70 7.98 1.86
CA LEU A 105 -3.54 7.04 2.59
C LEU A 105 -3.50 7.36 4.07
N ILE A 106 -4.65 7.27 4.73
CA ILE A 106 -4.77 7.40 6.18
C ILE A 106 -5.32 6.09 6.73
N ILE A 107 -4.56 5.46 7.61
CA ILE A 107 -4.95 4.25 8.35
C ILE A 107 -5.21 4.68 9.78
N ASP A 108 -6.39 4.39 10.31
CA ASP A 108 -6.73 4.63 11.71
C ASP A 108 -6.60 3.30 12.47
N THR A 109 -5.50 3.14 13.21
CA THR A 109 -5.16 1.85 13.85
C THR A 109 -6.14 1.45 14.95
N ALA A 110 -6.85 2.42 15.52
CA ALA A 110 -7.79 2.19 16.62
C ALA A 110 -9.14 1.64 16.15
N THR A 111 -9.48 1.83 14.88
CA THR A 111 -10.81 1.50 14.32
C THR A 111 -10.76 0.42 13.24
N GLN A 112 -9.57 0.08 12.75
CA GLN A 112 -9.44 -0.88 11.67
C GLN A 112 -9.22 -2.29 12.21
N ASP A 113 -10.30 -3.06 12.15
CA ASP A 113 -10.31 -4.49 12.40
C ASP A 113 -10.56 -5.23 11.08
N HIS A 114 -9.52 -5.41 10.24
CA HIS A 114 -9.77 -5.91 8.89
C HIS A 114 -8.86 -7.06 8.43
N ARG A 115 -9.43 -8.26 8.62
CA ARG A 115 -9.62 -9.33 7.60
C ARG A 115 -8.40 -10.02 6.99
N ILE A 116 -7.22 -9.97 7.59
CA ILE A 116 -6.05 -10.66 7.06
C ILE A 116 -5.50 -11.66 8.08
N VAL A 117 -5.65 -12.94 7.69
CA VAL A 117 -5.16 -14.20 8.27
C VAL A 117 -5.44 -14.43 9.76
N SER A 118 -6.27 -15.43 10.04
CA SER A 118 -6.37 -16.06 11.35
C SER A 118 -5.42 -17.26 11.40
N PRO A 119 -4.62 -17.44 12.47
CA PRO A 119 -4.55 -16.59 13.66
C PRO A 119 -3.71 -15.32 13.42
N LYS A 120 -4.26 -14.18 13.86
CA LYS A 120 -3.58 -12.89 13.86
C LYS A 120 -2.51 -12.91 14.97
N PRO A 121 -1.24 -12.63 14.65
CA PRO A 121 -0.21 -12.42 15.67
C PRO A 121 -0.62 -11.29 16.62
N GLU A 122 -0.51 -11.53 17.93
CA GLU A 122 -0.79 -10.51 18.93
C GLU A 122 0.18 -9.33 18.81
N GLY A 123 -0.31 -8.11 19.06
CA GLY A 123 0.51 -6.90 19.09
C GLY A 123 0.73 -6.20 17.76
N TYR A 124 0.01 -6.57 16.69
CA TYR A 124 0.13 -5.94 15.38
C TYR A 124 -1.22 -5.69 14.73
N THR A 125 -1.34 -4.58 14.00
CA THR A 125 -2.48 -4.26 13.13
C THR A 125 -2.09 -4.46 11.68
N PHE A 126 -3.00 -5.08 10.91
CA PHE A 126 -2.80 -5.39 9.50
C PHE A 126 -3.78 -4.60 8.65
N PHE A 127 -3.30 -3.99 7.57
CA PHE A 127 -4.15 -3.25 6.65
C PHE A 127 -3.78 -3.53 5.19
N GLY A 128 -4.70 -4.17 4.47
CA GLY A 128 -4.59 -4.33 3.02
C GLY A 128 -5.03 -3.06 2.29
N SER A 129 -4.25 -2.64 1.30
CA SER A 129 -4.58 -1.47 0.47
C SER A 129 -4.06 -1.60 -0.96
N SER A 130 -4.80 -1.06 -1.91
CA SER A 130 -4.31 -0.90 -3.29
C SER A 130 -3.51 0.39 -3.47
N PHE A 131 -2.48 0.36 -4.30
CA PHE A 131 -1.68 1.51 -4.74
C PHE A 131 -1.67 1.59 -6.24
N ILE A 132 -1.64 2.78 -6.83
CA ILE A 132 -1.37 2.98 -8.26
C ILE A 132 -0.07 3.75 -8.45
N PHE A 133 0.80 3.20 -9.29
CA PHE A 133 2.08 3.73 -9.71
C PHE A 133 1.94 4.23 -11.16
N PRO A 134 1.99 5.55 -11.39
CA PRO A 134 1.76 6.10 -12.73
C PRO A 134 2.76 5.61 -13.79
N HIS A 135 3.99 5.29 -13.36
CA HIS A 135 5.06 4.82 -14.23
C HIS A 135 5.89 3.75 -13.52
N PRO A 136 6.65 2.93 -14.26
CA PRO A 136 7.74 2.15 -13.70
C PRO A 136 8.82 3.04 -13.09
N GLY A 137 9.59 2.50 -12.15
CA GLY A 137 10.72 3.17 -11.50
C GLY A 137 10.80 2.89 -10.01
N CYS A 138 11.74 3.55 -9.34
CA CYS A 138 11.93 3.45 -7.90
C CYS A 138 10.99 4.39 -7.15
N TYR A 139 10.20 3.87 -6.22
CA TYR A 139 9.30 4.64 -5.37
C TYR A 139 9.71 4.58 -3.91
N GLN A 140 9.60 5.71 -3.21
CA GLN A 140 9.72 5.79 -1.76
C GLN A 140 8.36 6.09 -1.14
N PHE A 141 7.92 5.21 -0.26
CA PHE A 141 6.85 5.47 0.68
C PHE A 141 7.40 6.16 1.93
N THR A 142 6.65 7.13 2.42
CA THR A 142 6.85 7.71 3.76
C THR A 142 5.60 7.44 4.57
N ALA A 143 5.76 6.67 5.64
CA ALA A 143 4.71 6.41 6.61
C ALA A 143 5.05 7.12 7.93
N THR A 144 4.09 7.88 8.45
CA THR A 144 4.25 8.66 9.68
C THR A 144 3.12 8.34 10.66
N ILE A 145 3.47 8.06 11.91
CA ILE A 145 2.56 7.93 13.05
C ILE A 145 3.24 8.55 14.27
N ASP A 146 2.56 9.48 14.95
CA ASP A 146 3.15 10.30 16.01
C ASP A 146 4.52 10.88 15.58
N ASP A 147 5.56 10.64 16.38
CA ASP A 147 6.94 11.07 16.11
C ASP A 147 7.73 10.06 15.25
N TYR A 148 7.13 8.93 14.86
CA TYR A 148 7.77 7.92 14.04
C TYR A 148 7.60 8.22 12.56
N THR A 149 8.71 8.22 11.82
CA THR A 149 8.69 8.26 10.36
C THR A 149 9.53 7.12 9.79
N VAL A 150 8.90 6.34 8.92
CA VAL A 150 9.49 5.18 8.23
C VAL A 150 9.51 5.46 6.73
N GLY A 151 10.70 5.35 6.15
CA GLY A 151 10.90 5.36 4.70
C GLY A 151 11.00 3.92 4.19
N ILE A 152 10.27 3.60 3.14
CA ILE A 152 10.26 2.27 2.50
C ILE A 152 10.48 2.48 1.01
N VAL A 153 11.38 1.73 0.39
CA VAL A 153 11.68 1.84 -1.04
C VAL A 153 11.24 0.56 -1.76
N GLU A 154 10.54 0.73 -2.87
CA GLU A 154 10.04 -0.34 -3.74
C GLU A 154 10.36 -0.02 -5.20
N GLU A 155 10.90 -0.98 -5.94
CA GLU A 155 11.15 -0.85 -7.39
C GLU A 155 9.98 -1.46 -8.16
N ILE A 156 9.37 -0.66 -9.06
CA ILE A 156 8.30 -1.09 -9.95
C ILE A 156 8.88 -1.26 -11.35
N LYS A 157 8.90 -2.50 -11.84
CA LYS A 157 9.44 -2.85 -13.17
C LYS A 157 8.33 -2.88 -14.23
N ASP A 158 8.69 -2.58 -15.47
CA ASP A 158 7.92 -2.99 -16.64
C ASP A 158 7.99 -4.52 -16.77
N GLU A 159 6.85 -5.14 -17.07
CA GLU A 159 6.78 -6.57 -17.43
C GLU A 159 6.89 -6.75 -18.94
#